data_AF-A0A917XH07-F1
#
_entry.id   AF-A0A917XH07-F1
#
_cell.length_a   1.000
_cell.length_b   1.000
_cell.length_c   1.000
_cell.angle_alpha   90.00
_cell.angle_beta   90.00
_cell.angle_gamma   90.00
#
_symmetry.space_group_name_H-M   'P 1'
#
loop_
_entity.id
_entity.type
_entity.pdbx_description
1 polymer ?
#
loop_
_entity_poly.entity_id
_entity_poly.type
_entity_poly.pdbx_seq_one_letter_code
_entity_poly.pdbx_strand_id
1 'polypeptide(L)'
;MARLEPLEPQRIGGVFQESVPAGIRLALRLAARLPVVRRRTTRTPAGERAWSLTAKTKILLIGLGSCLTLLGLAEAAGALGPSSGDGRRWALDYLFSGRTELGGAGLALLQDPAGLVILAVVFVTPVFCCQQVQAIAAFVQMNERNGGTEKLLDEEVRRLNELARKTNQWFRVLGRWWVSLTLLLAMALGTFLLYRYVDAHGLMETWNPTDVSDTAWRTAVYDGWWGNWHRHPELAVALCVAGTHAFYVLSKQLVMGVVFTVYLYRSDLLGFGVTPNMRYDSDGFQGLRPLRQFMLWTYGSALAHMTGLLVLFMIWLPARPWMVFIVLVVMLVDMLVIVYPSSIGYHSALTVKKDHVRHLYDSEPPGDPRNAAIAQVWSKPVLPVTTRKAMTGIFLYLLAPAVPVLIPLLFR
;
A
#
# COMPACT_ATOMS: atom_id res chain seq x y z
N MET A 1 23.39 -27.50 2.83
CA MET A 1 22.05 -26.88 3.00
C MET A 1 21.49 -26.56 1.63
N ALA A 2 20.31 -27.09 1.32
CA ALA A 2 19.61 -26.77 0.08
C ALA A 2 19.16 -25.30 0.08
N ARG A 3 19.31 -24.61 -1.05
CA ARG A 3 18.83 -23.24 -1.25
C ARG A 3 17.58 -23.27 -2.11
N LEU A 4 16.55 -22.56 -1.68
CA LEU A 4 15.30 -22.37 -2.40
C LEU A 4 15.43 -21.22 -3.42
N GLU A 5 14.65 -21.32 -4.49
CA GLU A 5 14.51 -20.22 -5.44
C GLU A 5 13.89 -19.00 -4.75
N PRO A 6 14.47 -17.80 -4.90
CA PRO A 6 13.91 -16.59 -4.30
C PRO A 6 12.63 -16.15 -5.02
N LEU A 7 11.77 -15.43 -4.31
CA LEU A 7 10.67 -14.70 -4.92
C LEU A 7 11.18 -13.42 -5.59
N GLU A 8 10.61 -13.09 -6.74
CA GLU A 8 11.01 -11.95 -7.56
C GLU A 8 9.84 -10.98 -7.82
N PRO A 9 9.17 -10.46 -6.77
CA PRO A 9 8.02 -9.55 -6.92
C PRO A 9 8.39 -8.25 -7.66
N GLN A 10 9.66 -7.84 -7.67
CA GLN A 10 10.16 -6.70 -8.45
C GLN A 10 9.92 -6.84 -9.96
N ARG A 11 9.63 -8.05 -10.46
CA ARG A 11 9.27 -8.28 -11.86
C ARG A 11 7.91 -7.70 -12.24
N ILE A 12 7.07 -7.28 -11.28
CA ILE A 12 5.77 -6.65 -11.55
C ILE A 12 5.87 -5.25 -12.19
N GLY A 13 7.05 -4.63 -12.27
CA GLY A 13 7.21 -3.35 -12.96
C GLY A 13 8.63 -2.79 -12.95
N GLY A 14 8.99 -2.07 -14.02
CA GLY A 14 10.34 -1.52 -14.21
C GLY A 14 10.79 -0.48 -13.17
N VAL A 15 9.86 0.21 -12.51
CA VAL A 15 10.16 1.16 -11.42
C VAL A 15 10.73 0.45 -10.19
N PHE A 16 10.33 -0.80 -9.96
CA PHE A 16 10.79 -1.63 -8.84
C PHE A 16 12.10 -2.36 -9.13
N GLN A 17 12.54 -2.38 -10.39
CA GLN A 17 13.82 -2.95 -10.77
C GLN A 17 14.95 -1.96 -10.43
N GLU A 18 16.05 -2.47 -9.88
CA GLU A 18 17.28 -1.71 -9.78
C GLU A 18 17.71 -1.32 -11.19
N SER A 19 17.74 -0.01 -11.45
CA SER A 19 18.17 0.48 -12.75
C SER A 19 19.65 0.80 -12.65
N VAL A 20 20.45 0.07 -13.41
CA VAL A 20 21.81 0.52 -13.71
C VAL A 20 21.71 1.91 -14.38
N PRO A 21 22.48 2.93 -13.93
CA PRO A 21 22.47 4.27 -14.52
C PRO A 21 22.60 4.20 -16.05
N ALA A 22 21.89 5.07 -16.76
CA ALA A 22 21.87 5.09 -18.23
C ALA A 22 23.28 5.11 -18.85
N GLY A 23 24.24 5.77 -18.19
CA GLY A 23 25.65 5.83 -18.61
C GLY A 23 26.36 4.46 -18.66
N ILE A 24 26.07 3.55 -17.73
CA ILE A 24 26.69 2.21 -17.68
C ILE A 24 26.07 1.29 -18.72
N ARG A 25 24.77 1.46 -19.04
CA ARG A 25 24.14 0.74 -20.15
C ARG A 25 24.73 1.15 -21.51
N LEU A 26 25.08 2.42 -21.67
CA LEU A 26 25.79 2.91 -22.86
C LEU A 26 27.23 2.36 -22.90
N ALA A 27 27.95 2.40 -21.78
CA ALA A 27 29.31 1.89 -21.66
C ALA A 27 29.39 0.37 -21.88
N LEU A 28 28.44 -0.42 -21.36
CA LEU A 28 28.35 -1.87 -21.61
C LEU A 28 27.99 -2.18 -23.06
N ARG A 29 27.12 -1.39 -23.68
CA ARG A 29 26.81 -1.54 -25.12
C ARG A 29 27.98 -1.16 -26.02
N LEU A 30 28.79 -0.18 -25.62
CA LEU A 30 30.00 0.23 -26.32
C LEU A 30 31.15 -0.76 -26.10
N ALA A 31 31.31 -1.29 -24.87
CA ALA A 31 32.30 -2.31 -24.53
C ALA A 31 32.00 -3.66 -25.20
N ALA A 32 30.72 -4.02 -25.37
CA ALA A 32 30.31 -5.22 -26.11
C ALA A 32 30.55 -5.13 -27.63
N ARG A 33 30.92 -3.95 -28.14
CA ARG A 33 31.27 -3.74 -29.57
C ARG A 33 32.77 -3.68 -29.83
N LEU A 34 33.62 -3.83 -28.80
CA LEU A 34 35.06 -3.91 -28.98
C LEU A 34 35.49 -5.38 -29.09
N PRO A 35 36.33 -5.75 -30.07
CA PRO A 35 36.81 -7.12 -30.21
C PRO A 35 37.63 -7.52 -28.98
N VAL A 36 37.28 -8.67 -28.42
CA VAL A 36 37.88 -9.25 -27.21
C VAL A 36 39.37 -9.51 -27.44
N VAL A 37 40.23 -8.60 -27.00
CA VAL A 37 41.66 -8.90 -26.79
C VAL A 37 41.79 -9.53 -25.41
N ARG A 38 42.09 -10.83 -25.42
CA ARG A 38 42.30 -11.67 -24.24
C ARG A 38 43.57 -11.21 -23.52
N ARG A 39 43.46 -10.23 -22.61
CA ARG A 39 44.53 -9.90 -21.64
C ARG A 39 44.07 -10.24 -20.23
N ARG A 40 44.84 -11.13 -19.63
CA ARG A 40 44.78 -11.57 -18.24
C ARG A 40 45.24 -10.40 -17.37
N THR A 41 44.31 -9.62 -16.83
CA THR A 41 44.61 -8.58 -15.85
C THR A 41 43.83 -8.82 -14.56
N THR A 42 44.62 -9.14 -13.54
CA THR A 42 44.42 -8.86 -12.12
C THR A 42 43.14 -8.11 -11.73
N ARG A 43 42.32 -8.77 -10.90
CA ARG A 43 41.25 -8.15 -10.11
C ARG A 43 41.79 -6.91 -9.39
N THR A 44 41.38 -5.73 -9.83
CA THR A 44 41.40 -4.51 -9.02
C THR A 44 40.00 -4.27 -8.44
N PRO A 45 39.88 -4.05 -7.12
CA PRO A 45 38.62 -3.70 -6.49
C PRO A 45 38.41 -2.19 -6.64
N ALA A 46 37.89 -1.75 -7.79
CA ALA A 46 37.53 -0.36 -8.02
C ALA A 46 36.00 -0.21 -8.00
N GLY A 47 35.45 -0.05 -6.80
CA GLY A 47 34.93 1.25 -6.35
C GLY A 47 34.17 2.18 -7.30
N GLU A 48 33.52 1.73 -8.37
CA GLU A 48 32.49 2.54 -9.02
C GLU A 48 31.19 2.38 -8.22
N ARG A 49 31.03 3.22 -7.18
CA ARG A 49 29.71 3.53 -6.62
C ARG A 49 28.90 4.25 -7.69
N ALA A 50 28.39 3.48 -8.64
CA ALA A 50 27.24 3.86 -9.41
C ALA A 50 26.11 4.13 -8.41
N TRP A 51 25.66 5.38 -8.30
CA TRP A 51 24.49 5.74 -7.50
C TRP A 51 23.26 5.12 -8.18
N SER A 52 23.06 3.81 -8.00
CA SER A 52 21.79 3.17 -8.33
C SER A 52 20.77 3.68 -7.33
N LEU A 53 19.89 4.59 -7.76
CA LEU A 53 18.77 5.00 -6.95
C LEU A 53 17.93 3.77 -6.63
N THR A 54 17.74 3.51 -5.33
CA THR A 54 16.84 2.44 -4.88
C THR A 54 15.42 2.75 -5.38
N ALA A 55 14.59 1.72 -5.57
CA ALA A 55 13.19 1.89 -5.98
C ALA A 55 12.44 2.86 -5.03
N LYS A 56 12.73 2.77 -3.72
CA LYS A 56 12.18 3.67 -2.70
C LYS A 56 12.55 5.14 -2.97
N THR A 57 13.82 5.43 -3.25
CA THR A 57 14.29 6.79 -3.53
C THR A 57 13.64 7.36 -4.78
N LYS A 58 13.54 6.56 -5.86
CA LYS A 58 12.86 6.99 -7.09
C LYS A 58 11.40 7.38 -6.83
N ILE A 59 10.68 6.53 -6.09
CA ILE A 59 9.27 6.76 -5.78
C ILE A 59 9.09 8.01 -4.93
N LEU A 60 9.94 8.23 -3.92
CA LEU A 60 9.88 9.43 -3.08
C LEU A 60 10.15 10.70 -3.89
N LEU A 61 11.13 10.68 -4.80
CA LEU A 61 11.43 11.81 -5.67
C LEU A 61 10.30 12.12 -6.65
N ILE A 62 9.69 11.09 -7.24
CA ILE A 62 8.50 11.25 -8.09
C ILE A 62 7.36 11.86 -7.28
N GLY A 63 7.09 11.34 -6.08
CA GLY A 63 6.05 11.86 -5.18
C GLY A 63 6.29 13.32 -4.82
N LEU A 64 7.51 13.68 -4.40
CA LEU A 64 7.87 15.06 -4.06
C LEU A 64 7.71 16.00 -5.25
N GLY A 65 8.21 15.59 -6.44
CA GLY A 65 8.07 16.36 -7.66
C GLY A 65 6.60 16.59 -8.02
N SER A 66 5.77 15.54 -7.96
CA SER A 66 4.33 15.64 -8.22
C SER A 66 3.61 16.54 -7.22
N CYS A 67 3.95 16.49 -5.93
CA CYS A 67 3.40 17.42 -4.93
C CYS A 67 3.73 18.88 -5.27
N LEU A 68 4.99 19.18 -5.58
CA LEU A 68 5.43 20.54 -5.91
C LEU A 68 4.75 21.05 -7.19
N THR A 69 4.64 20.21 -8.22
CA THR A 69 3.93 20.56 -9.46
C THR A 69 2.45 20.83 -9.19
N LEU A 70 1.79 19.99 -8.38
CA LEU A 70 0.38 20.20 -8.04
C LEU A 70 0.16 21.50 -7.27
N LEU A 71 1.01 21.80 -6.29
CA LEU A 71 0.94 23.05 -5.53
C LEU A 71 1.17 24.27 -6.43
N GLY A 72 2.16 24.21 -7.33
CA GLY A 72 2.40 25.28 -8.31
C GLY A 72 1.24 25.48 -9.28
N LEU A 73 0.62 24.40 -9.76
CA LEU A 73 -0.60 24.47 -10.58
C LEU A 73 -1.77 25.07 -9.79
N ALA A 74 -1.95 24.66 -8.52
CA ALA A 74 -3.02 25.17 -7.68
C ALA A 74 -2.84 26.65 -7.36
N GLU A 75 -1.61 27.11 -7.17
CA GLU A 75 -1.29 28.53 -6.99
C GLU A 75 -1.62 29.33 -8.25
N ALA A 76 -1.13 28.87 -9.42
CA ALA A 76 -1.36 29.52 -10.70
C ALA A 76 -2.86 29.59 -11.07
N ALA A 77 -3.63 28.57 -10.69
CA ALA A 77 -5.07 28.51 -10.88
C ALA A 77 -5.87 29.31 -9.85
N GLY A 78 -5.23 29.90 -8.83
CA GLY A 78 -5.90 30.61 -7.74
C GLY A 78 -6.67 29.70 -6.77
N ALA A 79 -6.42 28.39 -6.81
CA ALA A 79 -7.07 27.36 -6.00
C ALA A 79 -6.50 27.24 -4.57
N LEU A 80 -5.44 28.00 -4.24
CA LEU A 80 -4.86 28.11 -2.88
C LEU A 80 -5.41 29.30 -2.07
N GLY A 81 -6.40 30.05 -2.60
CA GLY A 81 -6.85 31.34 -2.07
C GLY A 81 -7.22 31.39 -0.56
N PRO A 82 -7.26 32.59 0.04
CA PRO A 82 -7.29 32.77 1.51
C PRO A 82 -8.60 32.32 2.17
N SER A 83 -8.49 31.93 3.45
CA SER A 83 -9.59 31.50 4.34
C SER A 83 -10.32 32.64 5.05
N SER A 84 -9.83 33.88 4.95
CA SER A 84 -10.33 34.99 5.77
C SER A 84 -10.26 36.32 5.02
N GLY A 85 -11.42 36.78 4.57
CA GLY A 85 -11.72 38.11 4.06
C GLY A 85 -13.23 38.20 3.85
N ASP A 86 -13.82 39.39 4.06
CA ASP A 86 -15.27 39.63 4.24
C ASP A 86 -16.22 39.06 3.15
N GLY A 87 -15.72 38.43 2.07
CA GLY A 87 -16.51 37.87 0.98
C GLY A 87 -16.35 36.37 0.65
N ARG A 88 -15.46 35.60 1.29
CA ARG A 88 -15.31 34.15 1.00
C ARG A 88 -15.10 33.33 2.27
N ARG A 89 -15.96 32.33 2.49
CA ARG A 89 -15.98 31.44 3.67
C ARG A 89 -15.89 29.98 3.21
N TRP A 90 -15.14 29.16 3.94
CA TRP A 90 -14.97 27.74 3.62
C TRP A 90 -16.30 26.98 3.74
N ALA A 91 -16.61 26.10 2.80
CA ALA A 91 -17.88 25.34 2.78
C ALA A 91 -18.17 24.58 4.10
N LEU A 92 -17.15 24.09 4.81
CA LEU A 92 -17.36 23.41 6.10
C LEU A 92 -17.53 24.39 7.28
N ASP A 93 -17.13 25.67 7.18
CA ASP A 93 -17.42 26.68 8.23
C ASP A 93 -18.93 26.97 8.35
N TYR A 94 -19.70 26.68 7.30
CA TYR A 94 -21.16 26.79 7.30
C TYR A 94 -21.82 25.74 8.22
N LEU A 95 -21.11 24.65 8.58
CA LEU A 95 -21.60 23.69 9.57
C LEU A 95 -21.68 24.28 10.99
N PHE A 96 -20.91 25.32 11.26
CA PHE A 96 -20.73 25.87 12.60
C PHE A 96 -21.18 27.34 12.72
N SER A 97 -21.68 27.94 11.63
CA SER A 97 -22.11 29.35 11.61
C SER A 97 -23.55 29.49 11.09
N GLY A 98 -24.46 29.86 11.99
CA GLY A 98 -25.92 29.91 11.71
C GLY A 98 -26.42 31.08 10.85
N ARG A 99 -25.55 31.77 10.10
CA ARG A 99 -25.94 32.87 9.19
C ARG A 99 -24.92 33.05 8.09
N THR A 100 -25.30 32.80 6.83
CA THR A 100 -24.38 33.06 5.71
C THR A 100 -25.07 33.14 4.35
N GLU A 101 -24.58 34.08 3.54
CA GLU A 101 -24.90 34.26 2.12
C GLU A 101 -24.12 33.26 1.24
N LEU A 102 -24.77 32.69 0.21
CA LEU A 102 -24.20 31.66 -0.68
C LEU A 102 -23.00 32.11 -1.52
N GLY A 103 -22.86 33.41 -1.79
CA GLY A 103 -21.94 33.96 -2.79
C GLY A 103 -20.45 33.81 -2.50
N GLY A 104 -20.08 33.24 -1.35
CA GLY A 104 -18.70 33.08 -0.89
C GLY A 104 -18.27 31.66 -0.54
N ALA A 105 -19.12 30.64 -0.74
CA ALA A 105 -18.79 29.25 -0.39
C ALA A 105 -17.70 28.69 -1.32
N GLY A 106 -16.59 28.26 -0.75
CA GLY A 106 -15.45 27.71 -1.50
C GLY A 106 -14.91 26.43 -0.89
N LEU A 107 -14.37 25.56 -1.77
CA LEU A 107 -13.63 24.36 -1.39
C LEU A 107 -12.26 24.40 -2.09
N ALA A 108 -11.47 25.43 -1.72
CA ALA A 108 -10.09 25.61 -2.16
C ALA A 108 -9.23 24.42 -1.71
N LEU A 109 -8.14 24.11 -2.42
CA LEU A 109 -7.37 22.88 -2.22
C LEU A 109 -6.87 22.69 -0.77
N LEU A 110 -6.33 23.75 -0.15
CA LEU A 110 -5.84 23.69 1.24
C LEU A 110 -6.95 23.64 2.29
N GLN A 111 -8.17 23.97 1.88
CA GLN A 111 -9.38 23.92 2.70
C GLN A 111 -10.23 22.69 2.36
N ASP A 112 -9.85 21.88 1.38
CA ASP A 112 -10.53 20.64 1.03
C ASP A 112 -9.88 19.47 1.79
N PRO A 113 -10.33 19.12 3.00
CA PRO A 113 -9.75 18.00 3.74
C PRO A 113 -9.90 16.68 2.96
N ALA A 114 -10.91 16.54 2.10
CA ALA A 114 -11.03 15.39 1.22
C ALA A 114 -9.98 15.37 0.12
N GLY A 115 -9.81 16.50 -0.57
CA GLY A 115 -8.74 16.67 -1.54
C GLY A 115 -7.37 16.36 -0.94
N LEU A 116 -7.05 16.92 0.23
CA LEU A 116 -5.77 16.71 0.90
C LEU A 116 -5.55 15.24 1.33
N VAL A 117 -6.55 14.60 1.93
CA VAL A 117 -6.46 13.18 2.32
C VAL A 117 -6.31 12.29 1.09
N ILE A 118 -7.11 12.50 0.05
CA ILE A 118 -7.04 11.71 -1.20
C ILE A 118 -5.66 11.87 -1.85
N LEU A 119 -5.15 13.09 -1.94
CA LEU A 119 -3.81 13.35 -2.48
C LEU A 119 -2.72 12.68 -1.63
N ALA A 120 -2.80 12.77 -0.31
CA ALA A 120 -1.87 12.09 0.58
C ALA A 120 -1.87 10.56 0.34
N VAL A 121 -3.06 9.95 0.23
CA VAL A 121 -3.24 8.53 -0.09
C VAL A 121 -2.62 8.20 -1.46
N VAL A 122 -2.88 9.02 -2.47
CA VAL A 122 -2.32 8.87 -3.83
C VAL A 122 -0.79 8.89 -3.81
N PHE A 123 -0.17 9.81 -3.07
CA PHE A 123 1.29 9.94 -3.02
C PHE A 123 1.97 8.83 -2.19
N VAL A 124 1.32 8.33 -1.13
CA VAL A 124 1.92 7.29 -0.27
C VAL A 124 1.73 5.88 -0.83
N THR A 125 0.70 5.63 -1.65
CA THR A 125 0.38 4.30 -2.21
C THR A 125 1.59 3.64 -2.91
N PRO A 126 2.35 4.34 -3.78
CA PRO A 126 3.58 3.80 -4.36
C PRO A 126 4.64 3.37 -3.33
N VAL A 127 4.75 4.11 -2.21
CA VAL A 127 5.68 3.77 -1.12
C VAL A 127 5.25 2.46 -0.46
N PHE A 128 3.97 2.29 -0.17
CA PHE A 128 3.43 1.03 0.39
C PHE A 128 3.70 -0.16 -0.52
N CYS A 129 3.39 -0.03 -1.82
CA CYS A 129 3.66 -1.08 -2.79
C CYS A 129 5.16 -1.43 -2.86
N CYS A 130 6.05 -0.43 -2.86
CA CYS A 130 7.49 -0.66 -2.86
C CYS A 130 7.98 -1.43 -1.63
N GLN A 131 7.45 -1.10 -0.45
CA GLN A 131 7.84 -1.75 0.80
C GLN A 131 7.35 -3.20 0.85
N GLN A 132 6.13 -3.46 0.35
CA GLN A 132 5.63 -4.83 0.23
C GLN A 132 6.44 -5.67 -0.76
N VAL A 133 6.81 -5.13 -1.92
CA VAL A 133 7.69 -5.81 -2.89
C VAL A 133 9.01 -6.22 -2.23
N GLN A 134 9.65 -5.31 -1.50
CA GLN A 134 10.90 -5.59 -0.79
C GLN A 134 10.73 -6.69 0.27
N ALA A 135 9.65 -6.63 1.04
CA ALA A 135 9.40 -7.59 2.11
C ALA A 135 9.05 -9.00 1.57
N ILE A 136 8.29 -9.09 0.48
CA ILE A 136 7.99 -10.36 -0.21
C ILE A 136 9.29 -10.97 -0.78
N ALA A 137 10.14 -10.17 -1.41
CA ALA A 137 11.42 -10.65 -1.96
C ALA A 137 12.34 -11.22 -0.86
N ALA A 138 12.26 -10.68 0.35
CA ALA A 138 13.05 -11.13 1.50
C ALA A 138 12.50 -12.40 2.18
N PHE A 139 11.26 -12.83 1.88
CA PHE A 139 10.57 -13.89 2.62
C PHE A 139 11.33 -15.22 2.65
N VAL A 140 11.74 -15.73 1.48
CA VAL A 140 12.43 -17.03 1.37
C VAL A 140 13.77 -16.98 2.12
N GLN A 141 14.57 -15.95 1.87
CA GLN A 141 15.88 -15.78 2.51
C GLN A 141 15.77 -15.61 4.02
N MET A 142 14.73 -14.93 4.50
CA MET A 142 14.44 -14.78 5.92
C MET A 142 14.21 -16.16 6.57
N ASN A 143 13.33 -16.99 6.00
CA ASN A 143 13.07 -18.32 6.54
C ASN A 143 14.28 -19.25 6.45
N GLU A 144 15.05 -19.20 5.35
CA GLU A 144 16.31 -19.98 5.23
C GLU A 144 17.30 -19.64 6.33
N ARG A 145 17.52 -18.34 6.60
CA ARG A 145 18.43 -17.88 7.67
C ARG A 145 17.94 -18.27 9.06
N ASN A 146 16.64 -18.47 9.23
CA ASN A 146 16.03 -18.88 10.48
C ASN A 146 15.96 -20.40 10.65
N GLY A 147 16.54 -21.17 9.72
CA GLY A 147 16.57 -22.64 9.77
C GLY A 147 15.32 -23.31 9.21
N GLY A 148 14.46 -22.58 8.49
CA GLY A 148 13.22 -23.12 7.90
C GLY A 148 13.43 -24.22 6.87
N THR A 149 14.66 -24.42 6.37
CA THR A 149 15.01 -25.52 5.46
C THR A 149 15.71 -26.69 6.16
N GLU A 150 16.02 -26.60 7.46
CA GLU A 150 16.79 -27.64 8.18
C GLU A 150 16.09 -29.00 8.22
N LYS A 151 14.75 -29.01 8.17
CA LYS A 151 13.91 -30.21 8.29
C LYS A 151 13.33 -30.71 6.96
N LEU A 152 13.59 -30.02 5.85
CA LEU A 152 12.99 -30.35 4.56
C LEU A 152 13.73 -31.49 3.87
N LEU A 153 12.96 -32.43 3.32
CA LEU A 153 13.45 -33.48 2.43
C LEU A 153 13.72 -32.91 1.03
N ASP A 154 14.60 -33.56 0.26
CA ASP A 154 14.95 -33.12 -1.11
C ASP A 154 13.73 -33.00 -2.04
N GLU A 155 12.74 -33.88 -1.86
CA GLU A 155 11.48 -33.84 -2.61
C GLU A 155 10.63 -32.60 -2.29
N GLU A 156 10.62 -32.17 -1.03
CA GLU A 156 9.90 -30.98 -0.57
C GLU A 156 10.58 -29.71 -1.11
N VAL A 157 11.91 -29.67 -1.07
CA VAL A 157 12.73 -28.61 -1.69
C VAL A 157 12.42 -28.50 -3.18
N ARG A 158 12.34 -29.62 -3.90
CA ARG A 158 12.00 -29.63 -5.33
C ARG A 158 10.61 -29.05 -5.59
N ARG A 159 9.60 -29.45 -4.79
CA ARG A 159 8.22 -28.93 -4.89
C ARG A 159 8.14 -27.44 -4.55
N LEU A 160 8.88 -26.98 -3.55
CA LEU A 160 8.95 -25.57 -3.16
C LEU A 160 9.60 -24.70 -4.25
N ASN A 161 10.65 -25.19 -4.89
CA ASN A 161 11.27 -24.52 -6.03
C ASN A 161 10.32 -24.44 -7.23
N GLU A 162 9.56 -25.50 -7.50
CA GLU A 162 8.52 -25.45 -8.53
C GLU A 162 7.43 -24.42 -8.20
N LEU A 163 7.00 -24.34 -6.94
CA LEU A 163 6.03 -23.37 -6.46
C LEU A 163 6.57 -21.92 -6.59
N ALA A 164 7.82 -21.69 -6.20
CA ALA A 164 8.48 -20.39 -6.35
C ALA A 164 8.57 -19.98 -7.83
N ARG A 165 8.97 -20.89 -8.71
CA ARG A 165 9.00 -20.65 -10.17
C ARG A 165 7.63 -20.30 -10.75
N LYS A 166 6.58 -21.03 -10.36
CA LYS A 166 5.18 -20.73 -10.75
C LYS A 166 4.75 -19.34 -10.26
N THR A 167 5.10 -19.00 -9.03
CA THR A 167 4.80 -17.68 -8.43
C THR A 167 5.55 -16.55 -9.14
N ASN A 168 6.82 -16.75 -9.47
CA ASN A 168 7.63 -15.82 -10.25
C ASN A 168 7.13 -15.67 -11.68
N GLN A 169 6.50 -16.70 -12.26
CA GLN A 169 5.82 -16.58 -13.55
C GLN A 169 4.60 -15.66 -13.46
N TRP A 170 3.81 -15.74 -12.39
CA TRP A 170 2.72 -14.78 -12.14
C TRP A 170 3.23 -13.34 -12.01
N PHE A 171 4.30 -13.11 -11.22
CA PHE A 171 4.90 -11.77 -11.14
C PHE A 171 5.40 -11.27 -12.49
N ARG A 172 5.99 -12.14 -13.32
CA ARG A 172 6.38 -11.81 -14.70
C ARG A 172 5.18 -11.45 -15.57
N VAL A 173 4.08 -12.21 -15.48
CA VAL A 173 2.85 -11.92 -16.23
C VAL A 173 2.33 -10.54 -15.84
N LEU A 174 2.20 -10.23 -14.55
CA LEU A 174 1.77 -8.92 -14.05
C LEU A 174 2.69 -7.77 -14.47
N GLY A 175 3.97 -8.07 -14.66
CA GLY A 175 4.97 -7.14 -15.18
C GLY A 175 4.97 -6.95 -16.69
N ARG A 176 4.21 -7.76 -17.45
CA ARG A 176 4.15 -7.60 -18.91
C ARG A 176 3.60 -6.22 -19.26
N TRP A 177 4.16 -5.66 -20.33
CA TRP A 177 3.75 -4.36 -20.85
C TRP A 177 2.24 -4.29 -21.10
N TRP A 178 1.69 -5.27 -21.83
CA TRP A 178 0.27 -5.28 -22.16
C TRP A 178 -0.65 -5.42 -20.93
N VAL A 179 -0.25 -6.18 -19.89
CA VAL A 179 -1.01 -6.26 -18.64
C VAL A 179 -1.02 -4.89 -17.97
N SER A 180 0.16 -4.28 -17.87
CA SER A 180 0.34 -2.99 -17.23
C SER A 180 -0.45 -1.90 -17.96
N LEU A 181 -0.43 -1.91 -19.29
CA LEU A 181 -1.19 -0.99 -20.12
C LEU A 181 -2.71 -1.20 -19.98
N THR A 182 -3.17 -2.45 -20.04
CA THR A 182 -4.59 -2.78 -19.87
C THR A 182 -5.09 -2.33 -18.50
N LEU A 183 -4.31 -2.61 -17.45
CA LEU A 183 -4.63 -2.18 -16.10
C LEU A 183 -4.64 -0.66 -15.98
N LEU A 184 -3.65 0.03 -16.57
CA LEU A 184 -3.60 1.49 -16.59
C LEU A 184 -4.84 2.08 -17.27
N LEU A 185 -5.22 1.56 -18.44
CA LEU A 185 -6.41 2.02 -19.18
C LEU A 185 -7.70 1.75 -18.41
N ALA A 186 -7.83 0.58 -17.78
CA ALA A 186 -8.99 0.26 -16.95
C ALA A 186 -9.09 1.19 -15.74
N MET A 187 -7.96 1.51 -15.08
CA MET A 187 -7.93 2.46 -13.97
C MET A 187 -8.15 3.90 -14.43
N ALA A 188 -7.70 4.27 -15.62
CA ALA A 188 -7.97 5.59 -16.21
C ALA A 188 -9.46 5.78 -16.47
N LEU A 189 -10.10 4.78 -17.10
CA LEU A 189 -11.54 4.78 -17.32
C LEU A 189 -12.29 4.81 -15.98
N GLY A 190 -11.93 3.97 -15.01
CA GLY A 190 -12.55 3.95 -13.69
C GLY A 190 -12.42 5.29 -12.94
N THR A 191 -11.24 5.90 -12.98
CA THR A 191 -10.99 7.20 -12.34
C THR A 191 -11.78 8.31 -13.03
N PHE A 192 -11.83 8.30 -14.37
CA PHE A 192 -12.64 9.26 -15.13
C PHE A 192 -14.12 9.11 -14.83
N LEU A 193 -14.65 7.88 -14.78
CA LEU A 193 -16.05 7.62 -14.42
C LEU A 193 -16.35 8.07 -12.99
N LEU A 194 -15.43 7.82 -12.05
CA LEU A 194 -15.56 8.30 -10.67
C LEU A 194 -15.56 9.84 -10.62
N TYR A 195 -14.65 10.50 -11.32
CA TYR A 195 -14.61 11.95 -11.43
C TYR A 195 -15.91 12.49 -12.01
N ARG A 196 -16.41 11.94 -13.12
CA ARG A 196 -17.68 12.32 -13.73
C ARG A 196 -18.87 12.10 -12.80
N TYR A 197 -18.82 11.05 -11.97
CA TYR A 197 -19.86 10.80 -10.99
C TYR A 197 -19.82 11.82 -9.85
N VAL A 198 -18.63 12.19 -9.36
CA VAL A 198 -18.44 13.30 -8.39
C VAL A 198 -18.92 14.62 -8.98
N ASP A 199 -18.55 14.90 -10.22
CA ASP A 199 -18.91 16.11 -10.96
C ASP A 199 -20.44 16.24 -11.13
N ALA A 200 -21.13 15.15 -11.47
CA ALA A 200 -22.58 15.17 -11.68
C ALA A 200 -23.42 15.01 -10.40
N HIS A 201 -22.91 14.37 -9.34
CA HIS A 201 -23.70 13.94 -8.18
C HIS A 201 -23.06 14.27 -6.82
N GLY A 202 -21.85 14.80 -6.76
CA GLY A 202 -20.91 14.46 -5.69
C GLY A 202 -20.69 15.43 -4.54
N LEU A 203 -20.56 16.73 -4.80
CA LEU A 203 -19.98 17.60 -3.78
C LEU A 203 -21.00 17.96 -2.69
N MET A 204 -20.73 17.45 -1.47
CA MET A 204 -21.44 17.79 -0.24
C MET A 204 -22.98 17.70 -0.31
N GLU A 205 -23.54 16.91 -1.23
CA GLU A 205 -25.01 16.74 -1.41
C GLU A 205 -25.67 16.29 -0.10
N THR A 206 -25.07 15.32 0.59
CA THR A 206 -25.60 14.81 1.87
C THR A 206 -25.16 15.62 3.08
N TRP A 207 -24.31 16.64 2.88
CA TRP A 207 -23.73 17.51 3.91
C TRP A 207 -24.08 18.97 3.61
N ASN A 208 -25.37 19.22 3.45
CA ASN A 208 -25.93 20.56 3.37
C ASN A 208 -26.57 20.91 4.74
N PRO A 209 -25.85 21.60 5.64
CA PRO A 209 -26.38 22.02 6.94
C PRO A 209 -27.21 23.30 6.87
N THR A 210 -27.39 23.87 5.67
CA THR A 210 -28.06 25.16 5.48
C THR A 210 -29.51 24.96 5.07
N ASP A 211 -30.35 25.99 5.26
CA ASP A 211 -31.73 26.01 4.78
C ASP A 211 -31.84 26.21 3.25
N VAL A 212 -30.71 26.29 2.55
CA VAL A 212 -30.66 26.47 1.11
C VAL A 212 -31.00 25.16 0.40
N SER A 213 -31.72 25.23 -0.71
CA SER A 213 -31.95 24.06 -1.57
C SER A 213 -30.64 23.38 -1.98
N ASP A 214 -30.60 22.05 -1.95
CA ASP A 214 -29.42 21.24 -2.29
C ASP A 214 -28.81 21.59 -3.65
N THR A 215 -29.63 21.93 -4.64
CA THR A 215 -29.17 22.34 -5.98
C THR A 215 -28.34 23.62 -5.93
N ALA A 216 -28.85 24.68 -5.30
CA ALA A 216 -28.12 25.95 -5.19
C ALA A 216 -26.85 25.82 -4.34
N TRP A 217 -26.89 25.03 -3.25
CA TRP A 217 -25.71 24.73 -2.44
C TRP A 217 -24.63 24.01 -3.25
N ARG A 218 -25.01 22.94 -3.95
CA ARG A 218 -24.09 22.15 -4.78
C ARG A 218 -23.46 22.96 -5.90
N THR A 219 -24.23 23.83 -6.56
CA THR A 219 -23.69 24.72 -7.60
C THR A 219 -22.64 25.66 -7.02
N ALA A 220 -22.92 26.32 -5.89
CA ALA A 220 -21.95 27.21 -5.25
C ALA A 220 -20.67 26.48 -4.82
N VAL A 221 -20.80 25.30 -4.19
CA VAL A 221 -19.64 24.48 -3.78
C VAL A 221 -18.85 23.99 -4.98
N TYR A 222 -19.52 23.57 -6.06
CA TYR A 222 -18.88 23.12 -7.30
C TYR A 222 -18.09 24.25 -7.95
N ASP A 223 -18.66 25.45 -8.07
CA ASP A 223 -17.99 26.62 -8.65
C ASP A 223 -16.78 27.06 -7.82
N GLY A 224 -16.78 26.76 -6.52
CA GLY A 224 -15.68 26.99 -5.59
C GLY A 224 -14.70 25.83 -5.42
N TRP A 225 -14.92 24.68 -6.09
CA TRP A 225 -14.09 23.49 -5.93
C TRP A 225 -12.83 23.55 -6.81
N TRP A 226 -11.67 23.27 -6.19
CA TRP A 226 -10.38 23.26 -6.90
C TRP A 226 -10.30 22.21 -8.03
N GLY A 227 -11.12 21.15 -7.99
CA GLY A 227 -11.17 20.10 -9.00
C GLY A 227 -12.21 20.32 -10.11
N ASN A 228 -12.83 21.50 -10.17
CA ASN A 228 -13.88 21.83 -11.15
C ASN A 228 -13.30 21.89 -12.57
N TRP A 229 -13.81 21.05 -13.48
CA TRP A 229 -13.35 21.00 -14.88
C TRP A 229 -13.54 22.31 -15.64
N HIS A 230 -14.65 23.02 -15.39
CA HIS A 230 -15.01 24.24 -16.09
C HIS A 230 -14.20 25.45 -15.64
N ARG A 231 -13.72 25.45 -14.40
CA ARG A 231 -12.96 26.57 -13.81
C ARG A 231 -11.45 26.32 -13.77
N HIS A 232 -11.04 25.09 -13.49
CA HIS A 232 -9.65 24.67 -13.29
C HIS A 232 -9.37 23.34 -14.04
N PRO A 233 -9.43 23.33 -15.39
CA PRO A 233 -9.31 22.09 -16.17
C PRO A 233 -7.97 21.37 -15.93
N GLU A 234 -6.88 22.12 -15.73
CA GLU A 234 -5.56 21.57 -15.41
C GLU A 234 -5.53 20.79 -14.09
N LEU A 235 -6.22 21.27 -13.05
CA LEU A 235 -6.31 20.59 -11.76
C LEU A 235 -7.22 19.36 -11.83
N ALA A 236 -8.30 19.42 -12.61
CA ALA A 236 -9.16 18.28 -12.87
C ALA A 236 -8.42 17.15 -13.62
N VAL A 237 -7.62 17.51 -14.65
CA VAL A 237 -6.73 16.55 -15.33
C VAL A 237 -5.71 15.98 -14.34
N ALA A 238 -5.07 16.83 -13.53
CA ALA A 238 -4.09 16.39 -12.55
C ALA A 238 -4.68 15.40 -11.54
N LEU A 239 -5.89 15.67 -11.03
CA LEU A 239 -6.62 14.76 -10.15
C LEU A 239 -6.89 13.41 -10.83
N CYS A 240 -7.36 13.41 -12.08
CA CYS A 240 -7.62 12.18 -12.83
C CYS A 240 -6.34 11.37 -13.09
N VAL A 241 -5.24 12.03 -13.46
CA VAL A 241 -3.94 11.38 -13.71
C VAL A 241 -3.37 10.79 -12.42
N ALA A 242 -3.42 11.56 -11.32
CA ALA A 242 -2.92 11.14 -10.03
C ALA A 242 -3.75 9.97 -9.47
N GLY A 243 -5.08 10.03 -9.57
CA GLY A 243 -5.99 8.94 -9.23
C GLY A 243 -5.74 7.68 -10.07
N THR A 244 -5.60 7.83 -11.39
CA THR A 244 -5.28 6.73 -12.31
C THR A 244 -3.99 6.02 -11.90
N HIS A 245 -2.94 6.78 -11.61
CA HIS A 245 -1.68 6.24 -11.16
C HIS A 245 -1.81 5.51 -9.81
N ALA A 246 -2.50 6.10 -8.84
CA ALA A 246 -2.72 5.48 -7.54
C ALA A 246 -3.51 4.17 -7.64
N PHE A 247 -4.64 4.16 -8.36
CA PHE A 247 -5.45 2.96 -8.57
C PHE A 247 -4.71 1.88 -9.36
N TYR A 248 -3.86 2.28 -10.32
CA TYR A 248 -2.99 1.34 -11.03
C TYR A 248 -1.99 0.66 -10.08
N VAL A 249 -1.33 1.43 -9.22
CA VAL A 249 -0.38 0.89 -8.24
C VAL A 249 -1.12 0.02 -7.21
N LEU A 250 -2.25 0.50 -6.68
CA LEU A 250 -3.08 -0.25 -5.72
C LEU A 250 -3.54 -1.58 -6.31
N SER A 251 -3.98 -1.59 -7.56
CA SER A 251 -4.40 -2.82 -8.24
C SER A 251 -3.25 -3.81 -8.37
N LYS A 252 -2.05 -3.35 -8.72
CA LYS A 252 -0.86 -4.21 -8.73
C LYS A 252 -0.50 -4.72 -7.34
N GLN A 253 -0.61 -3.85 -6.34
CA GLN A 253 -0.37 -4.17 -4.95
C GLN A 253 -1.32 -5.29 -4.46
N LEU A 254 -2.60 -5.18 -4.78
CA LEU A 254 -3.63 -6.17 -4.45
C LEU A 254 -3.36 -7.53 -5.11
N VAL A 255 -3.14 -7.54 -6.42
CA VAL A 255 -2.91 -8.80 -7.14
C VAL A 255 -1.62 -9.47 -6.67
N MET A 256 -0.56 -8.69 -6.41
CA MET A 256 0.68 -9.20 -5.80
C MET A 256 0.41 -9.80 -4.41
N GLY A 257 -0.38 -9.13 -3.57
CA GLY A 257 -0.76 -9.63 -2.25
C GLY A 257 -1.50 -10.97 -2.31
N VAL A 258 -2.44 -11.12 -3.25
CA VAL A 258 -3.14 -12.39 -3.50
C VAL A 258 -2.17 -13.49 -3.94
N VAL A 259 -1.30 -13.21 -4.92
CA VAL A 259 -0.30 -14.18 -5.41
C VAL A 259 0.63 -14.64 -4.29
N PHE A 260 1.09 -13.71 -3.45
CA PHE A 260 1.94 -14.02 -2.30
C PHE A 260 1.19 -14.83 -1.23
N THR A 261 -0.07 -14.51 -0.97
CA THR A 261 -0.92 -15.25 -0.02
C THR A 261 -1.11 -16.70 -0.45
N VAL A 262 -1.34 -16.95 -1.75
CA VAL A 262 -1.42 -18.30 -2.31
C VAL A 262 -0.10 -19.04 -2.17
N TYR A 263 1.03 -18.35 -2.41
CA TYR A 263 2.37 -18.92 -2.20
C TYR A 263 2.57 -19.32 -0.73
N LEU A 264 2.29 -18.41 0.22
CA LEU A 264 2.43 -18.66 1.67
C LEU A 264 1.63 -19.88 2.12
N TYR A 265 0.36 -19.95 1.72
CA TYR A 265 -0.49 -21.08 2.07
C TYR A 265 0.08 -22.41 1.54
N ARG A 266 0.47 -22.44 0.27
CA ARG A 266 0.99 -23.67 -0.35
C ARG A 266 2.38 -24.06 0.16
N SER A 267 3.21 -23.08 0.53
CA SER A 267 4.53 -23.37 1.09
C SER A 267 4.42 -23.91 2.52
N ASP A 268 3.49 -23.37 3.32
CA ASP A 268 3.19 -23.85 4.67
C ASP A 268 2.71 -25.31 4.67
N LEU A 269 1.82 -25.67 3.73
CA LEU A 269 1.40 -27.07 3.51
C LEU A 269 2.55 -28.02 3.13
N LEU A 270 3.66 -27.50 2.59
CA LEU A 270 4.87 -28.26 2.26
C LEU A 270 5.92 -28.20 3.38
N GLY A 271 5.53 -27.78 4.59
CA GLY A 271 6.43 -27.66 5.74
C GLY A 271 7.33 -26.42 5.72
N PHE A 272 7.18 -25.53 4.73
CA PHE A 272 7.93 -24.28 4.63
C PHE A 272 7.05 -23.07 4.93
N GLY A 273 6.79 -22.89 6.22
CA GLY A 273 6.06 -21.76 6.77
C GLY A 273 6.97 -20.66 7.33
N VAL A 274 6.35 -19.68 7.98
CA VAL A 274 7.06 -18.65 8.75
C VAL A 274 7.82 -19.32 9.89
N THR A 275 9.14 -19.21 9.86
CA THR A 275 10.04 -19.82 10.84
C THR A 275 10.78 -18.75 11.62
N PRO A 276 10.48 -18.54 12.92
CA PRO A 276 11.30 -17.71 13.78
C PRO A 276 12.59 -18.42 14.19
N ASN A 277 13.68 -17.68 14.27
CA ASN A 277 14.97 -18.20 14.73
C ASN A 277 14.96 -18.34 16.26
N MET A 278 14.82 -19.57 16.74
CA MET A 278 14.82 -19.87 18.19
C MET A 278 16.22 -19.84 18.80
N ARG A 279 17.28 -20.01 18.00
CA ARG A 279 18.67 -20.07 18.48
C ARG A 279 19.28 -18.68 18.68
N TYR A 280 18.93 -17.73 17.81
CA TYR A 280 19.53 -16.40 17.81
C TYR A 280 18.54 -15.32 17.39
N ASP A 281 18.35 -14.32 18.25
CA ASP A 281 17.55 -13.14 17.96
C ASP A 281 18.39 -12.08 17.21
N SER A 282 18.41 -12.17 15.87
CA SER A 282 19.25 -11.32 15.02
C SER A 282 18.73 -9.89 14.82
N ASP A 283 17.46 -9.62 15.12
CA ASP A 283 16.78 -8.38 14.77
C ASP A 283 15.84 -7.84 15.85
N GLY A 284 15.87 -8.45 17.05
CA GLY A 284 14.97 -8.14 18.17
C GLY A 284 13.58 -8.79 18.05
N PHE A 285 13.36 -9.56 16.97
CA PHE A 285 12.11 -10.19 16.57
C PHE A 285 12.31 -11.63 16.06
N GLN A 286 13.36 -12.32 16.52
CA GLN A 286 13.67 -13.71 16.16
C GLN A 286 13.84 -13.91 14.64
N GLY A 287 14.43 -12.93 13.95
CA GLY A 287 14.65 -12.97 12.51
C GLY A 287 13.39 -12.74 11.68
N LEU A 288 12.28 -12.29 12.28
CA LEU A 288 10.99 -12.07 11.59
C LEU A 288 10.76 -10.61 11.16
N ARG A 289 11.75 -9.72 11.26
CA ARG A 289 11.59 -8.30 10.89
C ARG A 289 11.04 -8.08 9.47
N PRO A 290 11.49 -8.77 8.40
CA PRO A 290 10.94 -8.58 7.06
C PRO A 290 9.44 -8.89 6.99
N LEU A 291 9.00 -10.00 7.60
CA LEU A 291 7.58 -10.34 7.67
C LEU A 291 6.79 -9.33 8.50
N ARG A 292 7.36 -8.83 9.60
CA ARG A 292 6.72 -7.78 10.40
C ARG A 292 6.52 -6.50 9.61
N GLN A 293 7.54 -6.10 8.84
CA GLN A 293 7.46 -4.95 7.95
C GLN A 293 6.41 -5.16 6.86
N PHE A 294 6.38 -6.33 6.21
CA PHE A 294 5.33 -6.67 5.24
C PHE A 294 3.94 -6.44 5.82
N MET A 295 3.66 -7.00 6.99
CA MET A 295 2.36 -6.86 7.64
C MET A 295 2.06 -5.40 7.99
N LEU A 296 2.97 -4.69 8.65
CA LEU A 296 2.76 -3.29 9.03
C LEU A 296 2.48 -2.39 7.81
N TRP A 297 3.21 -2.57 6.72
CA TRP A 297 2.98 -1.81 5.49
C TRP A 297 1.66 -2.18 4.82
N THR A 298 1.26 -3.44 4.88
CA THR A 298 -0.04 -3.89 4.36
C THR A 298 -1.20 -3.32 5.17
N TYR A 299 -1.13 -3.39 6.51
CA TYR A 299 -2.12 -2.77 7.40
C TYR A 299 -2.16 -1.24 7.24
N GLY A 300 -1.01 -0.58 7.17
CA GLY A 300 -0.92 0.86 6.96
C GLY A 300 -1.51 1.30 5.63
N SER A 301 -1.27 0.51 4.58
CA SER A 301 -1.89 0.71 3.26
C SER A 301 -3.41 0.65 3.35
N ALA A 302 -3.95 -0.44 3.89
CA ALA A 302 -5.39 -0.62 4.00
C ALA A 302 -6.06 0.50 4.82
N LEU A 303 -5.46 0.89 5.95
CA LEU A 303 -5.97 2.00 6.76
C LEU A 303 -5.95 3.34 6.00
N ALA A 304 -4.88 3.61 5.23
CA ALA A 304 -4.81 4.82 4.42
C ALA A 304 -5.87 4.84 3.32
N HIS A 305 -6.03 3.74 2.59
CA HIS A 305 -7.04 3.59 1.54
C HIS A 305 -8.46 3.64 2.11
N MET A 306 -8.69 3.04 3.27
CA MET A 306 -9.92 3.16 4.04
C MET A 306 -10.27 4.62 4.34
N THR A 307 -9.29 5.36 4.89
CA THR A 307 -9.49 6.76 5.29
C THR A 307 -9.80 7.60 4.05
N GLY A 308 -9.09 7.38 2.94
CA GLY A 308 -9.37 8.02 1.67
C GLY A 308 -10.78 7.73 1.15
N LEU A 309 -11.23 6.47 1.21
CA LEU A 309 -12.57 6.07 0.77
C LEU A 309 -13.67 6.70 1.64
N LEU A 310 -13.48 6.72 2.96
CA LEU A 310 -14.43 7.26 3.92
C LEU A 310 -14.60 8.77 3.71
N VAL A 311 -13.48 9.49 3.55
CA VAL A 311 -13.49 10.92 3.30
C VAL A 311 -14.08 11.26 1.92
N LEU A 312 -13.80 10.44 0.90
CA LEU A 312 -14.44 10.55 -0.42
C LEU A 312 -15.97 10.41 -0.31
N PHE A 313 -16.47 9.43 0.46
CA PHE A 313 -17.89 9.23 0.70
C PHE A 313 -18.56 10.27 1.59
N MET A 314 -17.80 10.94 2.46
CA MET A 314 -18.35 12.00 3.31
C MET A 314 -18.50 13.33 2.56
N ILE A 315 -17.52 13.70 1.74
CA ILE A 315 -17.41 15.07 1.22
C ILE A 315 -17.67 15.14 -0.28
N TRP A 316 -17.19 14.16 -1.05
CA TRP A 316 -17.23 14.20 -2.52
C TRP A 316 -18.29 13.30 -3.15
N LEU A 317 -18.98 12.46 -2.38
CA LEU A 317 -20.04 11.60 -2.88
C LEU A 317 -21.26 11.61 -1.96
N PRO A 318 -22.48 11.48 -2.51
CA PRO A 318 -23.70 11.41 -1.69
C PRO A 318 -23.83 10.04 -1.05
N ALA A 319 -24.21 9.98 0.23
CA ALA A 319 -24.54 8.70 0.89
C ALA A 319 -25.63 7.94 0.11
N ARG A 320 -25.27 6.77 -0.44
CA ARG A 320 -26.18 5.93 -1.24
C ARG A 320 -26.03 4.45 -0.85
N PRO A 321 -27.09 3.63 -0.99
CA PRO A 321 -27.05 2.22 -0.59
C PRO A 321 -25.92 1.41 -1.25
N TRP A 322 -25.53 1.75 -2.48
CA TRP A 322 -24.48 1.03 -3.18
C TRP A 322 -23.09 1.18 -2.55
N MET A 323 -22.87 2.21 -1.74
CA MET A 323 -21.62 2.39 -0.99
C MET A 323 -21.37 1.24 -0.02
N VAL A 324 -22.44 0.63 0.52
CA VAL A 324 -22.34 -0.57 1.36
C VAL A 324 -21.69 -1.72 0.59
N PHE A 325 -22.04 -1.92 -0.70
CA PHE A 325 -21.40 -2.95 -1.53
C PHE A 325 -19.91 -2.68 -1.72
N ILE A 326 -19.50 -1.43 -1.93
CA ILE A 326 -18.08 -1.09 -2.04
C ILE A 326 -17.34 -1.38 -0.74
N VAL A 327 -17.90 -0.96 0.40
CA VAL A 327 -17.30 -1.25 1.72
C VAL A 327 -17.15 -2.75 1.93
N LEU A 328 -18.18 -3.55 1.61
CA LEU A 328 -18.12 -5.01 1.73
C LEU A 328 -17.05 -5.61 0.81
N VAL A 329 -16.91 -5.13 -0.42
CA VAL A 329 -15.85 -5.59 -1.34
C VAL A 329 -14.47 -5.26 -0.78
N VAL A 330 -14.25 -4.04 -0.28
CA VAL A 330 -12.98 -3.63 0.32
C VAL A 330 -12.66 -4.48 1.55
N MET A 331 -13.65 -4.73 2.42
CA MET A 331 -13.48 -5.60 3.58
C MET A 331 -13.11 -7.03 3.18
N LEU A 332 -13.76 -7.59 2.15
CA LEU A 332 -13.45 -8.93 1.66
C LEU A 332 -12.00 -9.00 1.14
N VAL A 333 -11.57 -7.97 0.42
CA VAL A 333 -10.21 -7.84 -0.08
C VAL A 333 -9.20 -7.72 1.05
N ASP A 334 -9.47 -6.88 2.06
CA ASP A 334 -8.60 -6.72 3.24
C ASP A 334 -8.52 -8.00 4.07
N MET A 335 -9.64 -8.74 4.20
CA MET A 335 -9.65 -10.06 4.83
C MET A 335 -8.72 -11.04 4.09
N LEU A 336 -8.79 -11.06 2.76
CA LEU A 336 -8.01 -11.98 1.92
C LEU A 336 -6.51 -11.62 1.90
N VAL A 337 -6.17 -10.34 1.77
CA VAL A 337 -4.79 -9.88 1.53
C VAL A 337 -4.04 -9.57 2.83
N ILE A 338 -4.75 -9.40 3.95
CA ILE A 338 -4.14 -8.97 5.21
C ILE A 338 -4.39 -9.98 6.32
N VAL A 339 -5.66 -10.27 6.63
CA VAL A 339 -6.01 -11.11 7.78
C VAL A 339 -5.59 -12.56 7.54
N TYR A 340 -5.91 -13.09 6.37
CA TYR A 340 -5.60 -14.49 6.04
C TYR A 340 -4.09 -14.81 6.02
N PRO A 341 -3.22 -14.09 5.28
CA PRO A 341 -1.77 -14.35 5.34
C PRO A 341 -1.16 -14.06 6.72
N SER A 342 -1.70 -13.09 7.47
CA SER A 342 -1.27 -12.86 8.87
C SER A 342 -1.62 -14.05 9.76
N SER A 343 -2.78 -14.68 9.56
CA SER A 343 -3.21 -15.86 10.31
C SER A 343 -2.31 -17.07 10.01
N ILE A 344 -2.01 -17.34 8.74
CA ILE A 344 -1.05 -18.40 8.35
C ILE A 344 0.29 -18.17 9.03
N GLY A 345 0.84 -16.94 8.93
CA GLY A 345 2.11 -16.61 9.54
C GLY A 345 2.11 -16.75 11.07
N TYR A 346 1.01 -16.38 11.73
CA TYR A 346 0.85 -16.56 13.18
C TYR A 346 0.86 -18.03 13.59
N HIS A 347 0.04 -18.85 12.93
CA HIS A 347 -0.07 -20.26 13.28
C HIS A 347 1.23 -21.01 13.01
N SER A 348 1.88 -20.77 11.87
CA SER A 348 3.19 -21.36 11.54
C SER A 348 4.25 -21.01 12.60
N ALA A 349 4.42 -19.72 12.91
CA ALA A 349 5.42 -19.29 13.88
C ALA A 349 5.11 -19.76 15.31
N LEU A 350 3.82 -19.85 15.67
CA LEU A 350 3.39 -20.40 16.95
C LEU A 350 3.71 -21.90 17.07
N THR A 351 3.49 -22.67 16.01
CA THR A 351 3.84 -24.10 15.96
C THR A 351 5.34 -24.30 16.17
N VAL A 352 6.19 -23.55 15.47
CA VAL A 352 7.65 -23.63 15.64
C VAL A 352 8.07 -23.32 17.08
N LYS A 353 7.48 -22.30 17.72
CA LYS A 353 7.75 -21.98 19.13
C LYS A 353 7.35 -23.12 20.06
N LYS A 354 6.16 -23.70 19.87
CA LYS A 354 5.66 -24.82 20.67
C LYS A 354 6.54 -26.06 20.53
N ASP A 355 6.95 -26.39 19.30
CA ASP A 355 7.82 -27.53 19.03
C ASP A 355 9.20 -27.34 19.68
N HIS A 356 9.73 -26.12 19.66
CA HIS A 356 11.00 -25.83 20.32
C HIS A 356 10.89 -25.92 21.85
N VAL A 357 9.80 -25.40 22.44
CA VAL A 357 9.55 -25.55 23.88
C VAL A 357 9.38 -27.02 24.26
N ARG A 358 8.69 -27.82 23.45
CA ARG A 358 8.57 -29.26 23.66
C ARG A 358 9.94 -29.94 23.62
N HIS A 359 10.78 -29.60 22.64
CA HIS A 359 12.16 -30.09 22.61
C HIS A 359 12.91 -29.71 23.89
N LEU A 360 12.80 -28.49 24.40
CA LEU A 360 13.46 -28.10 25.66
C LEU A 360 12.97 -28.93 26.86
N TYR A 361 11.67 -29.26 26.92
CA TYR A 361 11.15 -30.17 27.94
C TYR A 361 11.73 -31.59 27.83
N ASP A 362 11.90 -32.08 26.60
CA ASP A 362 12.38 -33.43 26.33
C ASP A 362 13.91 -33.56 26.46
N SER A 363 14.66 -32.49 26.17
CA SER A 363 16.13 -32.52 26.10
C SER A 363 16.85 -31.91 27.31
N GLU A 364 16.21 -30.98 28.04
CA GLU A 364 16.85 -30.31 29.17
C GLU A 364 16.28 -30.76 30.52
N PRO A 365 17.15 -30.98 31.53
CA PRO A 365 16.69 -31.34 32.86
C PRO A 365 15.83 -30.22 33.48
N PRO A 366 14.88 -30.56 34.36
CA PRO A 366 14.09 -29.56 35.08
C PRO A 366 14.97 -28.60 35.88
N GLY A 367 14.77 -27.29 35.70
CA GLY A 367 15.45 -26.25 36.47
C GLY A 367 15.31 -24.84 35.89
N ASP A 368 15.94 -23.88 36.56
CA ASP A 368 16.02 -22.46 36.15
C ASP A 368 16.52 -22.22 34.71
N PRO A 369 17.57 -22.91 34.19
CA PRO A 369 18.02 -22.67 32.81
C PRO A 369 16.95 -23.01 31.77
N ARG A 370 16.26 -24.13 31.95
CA ARG A 370 15.15 -24.54 31.08
C ARG A 370 14.00 -23.54 31.12
N ASN A 371 13.62 -23.11 32.33
CA ASN A 371 12.55 -22.12 32.51
C ASN A 371 12.91 -20.76 31.89
N ALA A 372 14.17 -20.32 32.01
CA ALA A 372 14.67 -19.11 31.39
C ALA A 372 14.65 -19.19 29.86
N ALA A 373 15.08 -20.33 29.29
CA ALA A 373 15.02 -20.57 27.85
C ALA A 373 13.58 -20.56 27.32
N ILE A 374 12.64 -21.23 28.02
CA ILE A 374 11.21 -21.21 27.69
C ILE A 374 10.66 -19.78 27.77
N ALA A 375 10.99 -19.02 28.82
CA ALA A 375 10.56 -17.63 28.97
C ALA A 375 11.09 -16.76 27.82
N GLN A 376 12.34 -16.98 27.38
CA GLN A 376 12.92 -16.27 26.25
C GLN A 376 12.17 -16.53 24.95
N VAL A 377 11.72 -17.76 24.69
CA VAL A 377 10.91 -18.10 23.51
C VAL A 377 9.61 -17.28 23.45
N TRP A 378 8.96 -17.10 24.60
CA TRP A 378 7.69 -16.39 24.73
C TRP A 378 7.81 -14.88 24.95
N SER A 379 9.01 -14.38 25.23
CA SER A 379 9.27 -12.96 25.46
C SER A 379 8.93 -12.06 24.26
N LYS A 380 8.88 -12.63 23.05
CA LYS A 380 8.59 -11.90 21.80
C LYS A 380 7.23 -12.29 21.21
N PRO A 381 6.37 -11.30 20.86
CA PRO A 381 5.09 -11.58 20.22
C PRO A 381 5.30 -12.09 18.79
N VAL A 382 4.46 -13.06 18.40
CA VAL A 382 4.52 -13.74 17.09
C VAL A 382 4.18 -12.81 15.92
N LEU A 383 3.20 -11.90 16.11
CA LEU A 383 2.82 -10.88 15.13
C LEU A 383 3.13 -9.48 15.66
N PRO A 384 3.42 -8.50 14.78
CA PRO A 384 3.64 -7.10 15.15
C PRO A 384 2.32 -6.38 15.46
N VAL A 385 1.21 -6.81 14.87
CA VAL A 385 -0.13 -6.26 15.05
C VAL A 385 -0.95 -7.33 15.75
N THR A 386 -1.54 -6.98 16.91
CA THR A 386 -2.50 -7.87 17.55
C THR A 386 -3.72 -8.00 16.65
N THR A 387 -4.22 -9.21 16.42
CA THR A 387 -5.40 -9.50 15.59
C THR A 387 -6.60 -8.63 15.99
N ARG A 388 -6.69 -8.23 17.27
CA ARG A 388 -7.66 -7.24 17.76
C ARG A 388 -7.59 -5.89 17.04
N LYS A 389 -6.40 -5.33 16.82
CA LYS A 389 -6.24 -4.03 16.12
C LYS A 389 -6.66 -4.11 14.65
N ALA A 390 -6.37 -5.23 13.98
CA ALA A 390 -6.82 -5.52 12.62
C ALA A 390 -8.36 -5.58 12.55
N MET A 391 -8.98 -6.30 13.49
CA MET A 391 -10.43 -6.38 13.60
C MET A 391 -11.08 -5.03 13.92
N THR A 392 -10.45 -4.18 14.75
CA THR A 392 -10.95 -2.81 15.00
C THR A 392 -11.00 -1.99 13.73
N GLY A 393 -9.98 -2.07 12.86
CA GLY A 393 -10.00 -1.41 11.55
C GLY A 393 -11.15 -1.90 10.65
N ILE A 394 -11.36 -3.22 10.61
CA ILE A 394 -12.48 -3.84 9.86
C ILE A 394 -13.85 -3.44 10.44
N PHE A 395 -13.95 -3.30 11.77
CA PHE A 395 -15.18 -2.84 12.41
C PHE A 395 -15.47 -1.36 12.13
N LEU A 396 -14.42 -0.52 12.07
CA LEU A 396 -14.53 0.87 11.62
C LEU A 396 -15.03 0.97 10.16
N TYR A 397 -14.70 0.02 9.28
CA TYR A 397 -15.25 -0.04 7.91
C TYR A 397 -16.75 -0.23 7.90
N LEU A 398 -17.30 -1.06 8.78
CA LEU A 398 -18.76 -1.27 8.87
C LEU A 398 -19.50 -0.03 9.39
N LEU A 399 -18.83 0.79 10.20
CA LEU A 399 -19.37 2.06 10.69
C LEU A 399 -19.21 3.19 9.67
N ALA A 400 -18.32 3.05 8.68
CA ALA A 400 -18.00 4.08 7.70
C ALA A 400 -19.22 4.55 6.87
N PRO A 401 -20.16 3.70 6.42
CA PRO A 401 -21.40 4.17 5.79
C PRO A 401 -22.40 4.78 6.76
N ALA A 402 -22.37 4.38 8.03
CA ALA A 402 -23.30 4.87 9.05
C ALA A 402 -22.97 6.30 9.48
N VAL A 403 -21.69 6.68 9.54
CA VAL A 403 -21.24 8.02 9.94
C VAL A 403 -21.79 9.14 9.03
N PRO A 404 -21.69 9.08 7.68
CA PRO A 404 -22.28 10.07 6.78
C PRO A 404 -23.80 10.16 6.87
N VAL A 405 -24.50 9.07 7.22
CA VAL A 405 -25.96 9.04 7.37
C VAL A 405 -26.39 9.60 8.73
N LEU A 406 -25.61 9.36 9.79
CA LEU A 406 -25.91 9.78 11.15
C LEU A 406 -25.62 11.26 11.40
N ILE A 407 -24.59 11.83 10.78
CA ILE A 407 -24.19 13.22 11.01
C ILE A 407 -25.33 14.21 10.69
N PRO A 408 -25.99 14.16 9.52
CA PRO A 408 -27.13 15.05 9.23
C PRO A 408 -28.31 14.87 10.19
N LEU A 409 -28.48 13.67 10.78
CA LEU A 409 -29.54 13.40 11.76
C LEU A 409 -29.22 13.94 13.17
N LEU A 410 -27.95 14.17 13.48
CA LEU A 410 -27.49 14.71 14.76
C LEU A 410 -27.45 16.25 14.80
N PHE A 411 -27.46 16.90 13.63
CA PHE A 411 -27.39 18.35 13.47
C PHE A 411 -28.69 18.97 12.90
N ARG A 412 -29.76 18.17 12.80
CA ARG A 412 -31.15 18.65 12.72
C ARG A 412 -31.74 18.69 14.11
#